data_AF-A0A7U9RA47-F1
#
_entry.id   AF-A0A7U9RA47-F1
#
_cell.length_a   1.000
_cell.length_b   1.000
_cell.length_c   1.000
_cell.angle_alpha   90.00
_cell.angle_beta   90.00
_cell.angle_gamma   90.00
#
_symmetry.space_group_name_H-M   'P 1'
#
loop_
_entity.id
_entity.type
_entity.pdbx_description
1 polymer ?
#
loop_
_entity_poly.entity_id
_entity_poly.type
_entity_poly.pdbx_seq_one_letter_code
_entity_poly.pdbx_strand_id
1 'polypeptide(L)'
;MTITQMVQNQQQQRIGGISQRTQEKPHVNPYGTPGMSLNNAGDYRKIVPVDEGIVQRVKQIAFDHMKNGYGVSDGEDISAVIRDYTMSLSPEERLSASWTLNEIFHSEAARLGEFVHQQDPDWDWGNPFDTSILDGYRQGVDIQI
;
A
#
# COMPACT_ATOMS: atom_id res chain seq x y z
N MET A 1 38.95 -36.87 26.50
CA MET A 1 37.90 -36.17 25.74
C MET A 1 37.82 -36.82 24.37
N THR A 2 36.65 -37.32 23.96
CA THR A 2 36.51 -38.04 22.68
C THR A 2 36.31 -37.05 21.53
N ILE A 3 36.64 -37.45 20.30
CA ILE A 3 36.46 -36.62 19.09
C ILE A 3 35.00 -36.15 18.97
N THR A 4 34.05 -37.00 19.33
CA THR A 4 32.62 -36.68 19.36
C THR A 4 32.27 -35.53 20.30
N GLN A 5 32.89 -35.48 21.50
CA GLN A 5 32.66 -34.41 22.48
C GLN A 5 33.22 -33.06 21.98
N MET A 6 34.35 -33.08 21.26
CA MET A 6 34.93 -31.87 20.68
C MET A 6 34.03 -31.30 19.56
N VAL A 7 33.52 -32.15 18.69
CA VAL A 7 32.60 -31.74 17.60
C VAL A 7 31.30 -31.15 18.15
N GLN A 8 30.72 -31.78 19.18
CA GLN A 8 29.50 -31.27 19.82
C GLN A 8 29.71 -29.90 20.48
N ASN A 9 30.80 -29.72 21.24
CA ASN A 9 31.11 -28.42 21.84
C ASN A 9 31.32 -27.33 20.78
N GLN A 10 31.99 -27.67 19.68
CA GLN A 10 32.24 -26.71 18.60
C GLN A 10 30.96 -26.34 17.84
N GLN A 11 30.02 -27.28 17.66
CA GLN A 11 28.69 -26.99 17.12
C GLN A 11 27.87 -26.11 18.08
N GLN A 12 27.85 -26.41 19.38
CA GLN A 12 27.12 -25.60 20.36
C GLN A 12 27.66 -24.16 20.43
N GLN A 13 28.98 -23.97 20.37
CA GLN A 13 29.58 -22.63 20.31
C GLN A 13 29.19 -21.87 19.03
N ARG A 14 29.13 -22.55 17.88
CA ARG A 14 28.67 -21.93 16.62
C ARG A 14 27.20 -21.52 16.70
N ILE A 15 26.34 -22.40 17.22
CA ILE A 15 24.91 -22.13 17.39
C ILE A 15 24.69 -20.98 18.40
N GLY A 16 25.46 -20.95 19.49
CA GLY A 16 25.46 -19.86 20.47
C GLY A 16 25.88 -18.52 19.86
N GLY A 17 26.93 -18.50 19.05
CA GLY A 17 27.40 -17.29 18.35
C GLY A 17 26.42 -16.79 17.28
N ILE A 18 25.71 -17.69 16.59
CA ILE A 18 24.63 -17.31 15.67
C ILE A 18 23.45 -16.72 16.44
N SER A 19 23.07 -17.34 17.57
CA SER A 19 21.96 -16.86 18.42
C SER A 19 22.24 -15.48 19.05
N GLN A 20 23.51 -15.18 19.36
CA GLN A 20 23.91 -13.84 19.81
C GLN A 20 23.86 -12.81 18.68
N ARG A 21 24.25 -13.17 17.45
CA ARG A 21 24.15 -12.26 16.29
C ARG A 21 22.70 -11.95 15.90
N THR A 22 21.77 -12.88 16.08
CA THR A 22 20.33 -12.61 15.91
C THR A 22 19.73 -11.78 17.05
N GLN A 23 20.41 -11.64 18.18
CA GLN A 23 20.03 -10.73 19.28
C GLN A 23 20.61 -9.32 19.15
N GLU A 24 21.54 -9.08 18.22
CA GLU A 24 21.98 -7.74 17.90
C GLU A 24 20.86 -6.95 17.19
N LYS A 25 20.82 -5.64 17.45
CA LYS A 25 19.75 -4.70 17.07
C LYS A 25 19.16 -5.01 15.68
N PRO A 26 17.83 -4.86 15.49
CA PRO A 26 17.19 -5.07 14.19
C PRO A 26 17.99 -4.40 13.07
N HIS A 27 18.24 -5.12 11.98
CA HIS A 27 18.95 -4.56 10.83
C HIS A 27 18.25 -3.27 10.37
N VAL A 28 18.96 -2.14 10.48
CA VAL A 28 18.49 -0.85 9.98
C VAL A 28 19.08 -0.67 8.59
N ASN A 29 18.22 -0.62 7.57
CA ASN A 29 18.65 -0.30 6.21
C ASN A 29 19.04 1.19 6.14
N PRO A 30 20.33 1.55 5.96
CA PRO A 30 20.78 2.94 5.93
C PRO A 30 20.31 3.70 4.68
N TYR A 31 19.83 2.98 3.66
CA TYR A 31 19.25 3.54 2.43
C TYR A 31 17.72 3.53 2.45
N GLY A 32 17.09 3.07 3.53
CA GLY A 32 15.63 3.04 3.66
C GLY A 32 15.07 4.44 3.91
N THR A 33 13.97 4.77 3.25
CA THR A 33 13.23 6.01 3.53
C THR A 33 12.72 5.97 4.99
N PRO A 34 13.09 6.96 5.84
CA PRO A 34 12.60 7.01 7.21
C PRO A 34 11.08 6.97 7.26
N GLY A 35 10.54 6.18 8.18
CA GLY A 35 9.08 6.04 8.33
C GLY A 35 8.42 5.08 7.35
N MET A 36 9.15 4.44 6.43
CA MET A 36 8.59 3.52 5.42
C MET A 36 9.03 2.05 5.61
N SER A 37 9.73 1.72 6.69
CA SER A 37 10.18 0.35 6.96
C SER A 37 9.06 -0.51 7.54
N LEU A 38 8.82 -1.69 6.93
CA LEU A 38 7.84 -2.66 7.43
C LEU A 38 8.37 -3.55 8.58
N ASN A 39 9.67 -3.57 8.84
CA ASN A 39 10.29 -4.50 9.79
C ASN A 39 9.82 -4.34 11.23
N ASN A 40 9.32 -3.14 11.62
CA ASN A 40 8.78 -2.83 12.95
C ASN A 40 7.63 -1.81 12.84
N ALA A 41 6.81 -1.89 11.79
CA ALA A 41 5.83 -0.86 11.44
C ALA A 41 4.63 -0.73 12.39
N GLY A 42 4.54 -1.55 13.46
CA GLY A 42 3.36 -1.61 14.31
C GLY A 42 2.09 -1.87 13.50
N ASP A 43 0.94 -1.41 14.01
CA ASP A 43 -0.32 -1.42 13.26
C ASP A 43 -0.40 -0.23 12.30
N TYR A 44 0.33 -0.34 11.19
CA TYR A 44 0.33 0.70 10.17
C TYR A 44 -0.91 0.69 9.28
N ARG A 45 -1.69 -0.40 9.25
CA ARG A 45 -2.88 -0.57 8.40
C ARG A 45 -4.15 0.11 8.97
N LYS A 46 -3.97 0.96 9.98
CA LYS A 46 -5.03 1.83 10.49
C LYS A 46 -5.35 2.93 9.48
N ILE A 47 -6.65 3.19 9.30
CA ILE A 47 -7.15 4.34 8.55
C ILE A 47 -6.90 5.59 9.39
N VAL A 48 -6.28 6.61 8.79
CA VAL A 48 -5.97 7.89 9.44
C VAL A 48 -6.55 9.05 8.64
N PRO A 49 -6.83 10.21 9.27
CA PRO A 49 -7.19 11.40 8.53
C PRO A 49 -6.10 11.78 7.51
N VAL A 50 -6.53 12.19 6.33
CA VAL A 50 -5.66 12.70 5.26
C VAL A 50 -6.28 13.97 4.68
N ASP A 51 -5.47 14.82 4.07
CA ASP A 51 -5.94 16.07 3.49
C ASP A 51 -7.02 15.84 2.42
N GLU A 52 -8.15 16.54 2.54
CA GLU A 52 -9.31 16.38 1.66
C GLU A 52 -8.97 16.60 0.18
N GLY A 53 -8.10 17.57 -0.12
CA GLY A 53 -7.62 17.81 -1.49
C GLY A 53 -6.86 16.63 -2.08
N ILE A 54 -6.14 15.87 -1.26
CA ILE A 54 -5.42 14.66 -1.68
C ILE A 54 -6.40 13.50 -1.87
N VAL A 55 -7.38 13.35 -0.98
CA VAL A 55 -8.48 12.38 -1.15
C VAL A 55 -9.19 12.60 -2.48
N GLN A 56 -9.57 13.84 -2.78
CA GLN A 56 -10.25 14.17 -4.03
C GLN A 56 -9.38 13.87 -5.25
N ARG A 57 -8.06 14.16 -5.16
CA ARG A 57 -7.12 13.85 -6.23
C ARG A 57 -6.98 12.35 -6.47
N VAL A 58 -6.89 11.55 -5.41
CA VAL A 58 -6.83 10.08 -5.51
C VAL A 58 -8.08 9.51 -6.16
N LYS A 59 -9.27 9.99 -5.76
CA LYS A 59 -10.54 9.56 -6.38
C LYS A 59 -10.64 9.98 -7.85
N GLN A 60 -10.14 11.17 -8.18
CA GLN A 60 -10.08 11.62 -9.57
C GLN A 60 -9.18 10.72 -10.42
N ILE A 61 -8.04 10.28 -9.89
CA ILE A 61 -7.15 9.35 -10.60
C ILE A 61 -7.86 8.01 -10.86
N ALA A 62 -8.56 7.44 -9.86
CA ALA A 62 -9.36 6.23 -10.05
C ALA A 62 -10.43 6.40 -11.14
N PHE A 63 -11.12 7.56 -11.13
CA PHE A 63 -12.09 7.91 -12.17
C PHE A 63 -11.45 8.00 -13.56
N ASP A 64 -10.28 8.64 -13.67
CA ASP A 64 -9.57 8.80 -14.94
C ASP A 64 -9.04 7.45 -15.45
N HIS A 65 -8.61 6.54 -14.58
CA HIS A 65 -8.24 5.17 -14.94
C HIS A 65 -9.45 4.39 -15.47
N MET A 66 -10.61 4.54 -14.84
CA MET A 66 -11.86 3.93 -15.32
C MET A 66 -12.25 4.49 -16.69
N LYS A 67 -12.23 5.82 -16.84
CA LYS A 67 -12.67 6.52 -18.05
C LYS A 67 -11.74 6.31 -19.25
N ASN A 68 -10.44 6.34 -19.04
CA ASN A 68 -9.46 6.33 -20.15
C ASN A 68 -8.80 4.96 -20.36
N GLY A 69 -8.76 4.11 -19.34
CA GLY A 69 -8.10 2.80 -19.36
C GLY A 69 -9.04 1.63 -19.09
N TYR A 70 -10.36 1.86 -19.06
CA TYR A 70 -11.37 0.85 -18.75
C TYR A 70 -11.10 0.12 -17.42
N GLY A 71 -10.60 0.86 -16.44
CA GLY A 71 -10.29 0.37 -15.11
C GLY A 71 -8.88 -0.20 -14.95
N VAL A 72 -8.03 -0.11 -15.98
CA VAL A 72 -6.63 -0.56 -15.96
C VAL A 72 -5.68 0.62 -16.06
N SER A 73 -4.57 0.56 -15.31
CA SER A 73 -3.51 1.56 -15.30
C SER A 73 -2.17 0.92 -14.93
N ASP A 74 -1.06 1.60 -15.25
CA ASP A 74 0.27 1.27 -14.74
C ASP A 74 0.47 1.71 -13.28
N GLY A 75 -0.41 2.58 -12.78
CA GLY A 75 -0.43 3.06 -11.40
C GLY A 75 0.68 4.06 -11.06
N GLU A 76 1.42 4.59 -12.04
CA GLU A 76 2.53 5.51 -11.77
C GLU A 76 2.04 6.85 -11.19
N ASP A 77 0.89 7.34 -11.68
CA ASP A 77 0.28 8.59 -11.23
C ASP A 77 -0.21 8.54 -9.77
N ILE A 78 -0.92 7.48 -9.39
CA ILE A 78 -1.37 7.24 -8.02
C ILE A 78 -0.16 7.00 -7.10
N SER A 79 0.82 6.22 -7.54
CA SER A 79 2.05 5.97 -6.77
C SER A 79 2.82 7.26 -6.53
N ALA A 80 2.90 8.15 -7.53
CA ALA A 80 3.54 9.45 -7.39
C ALA A 80 2.81 10.35 -6.40
N VAL A 81 1.47 10.45 -6.49
CA VAL A 81 0.68 11.28 -5.56
C VAL A 81 0.79 10.78 -4.13
N ILE A 82 0.67 9.47 -3.89
CA ILE A 82 0.80 8.88 -2.55
C ILE A 82 2.22 9.12 -1.99
N ARG A 83 3.26 8.87 -2.80
CA ARG A 83 4.65 9.11 -2.40
C ARG A 83 4.89 10.57 -2.04
N ASP A 84 4.47 11.50 -2.90
CA ASP A 84 4.75 12.92 -2.70
C ASP A 84 4.02 13.46 -1.45
N TYR A 85 2.78 13.03 -1.23
CA TYR A 85 2.05 13.35 0.01
C TYR A 85 2.72 12.75 1.24
N THR A 86 3.02 11.45 1.23
CA THR A 86 3.63 10.76 2.39
C THR A 86 5.00 11.34 2.76
N MET A 87 5.78 11.80 1.77
CA MET A 87 7.07 12.45 2.01
C MET A 87 6.94 13.86 2.62
N SER A 88 5.76 14.49 2.53
CA SER A 88 5.46 15.76 3.20
C SER A 88 5.16 15.59 4.71
N LEU A 89 4.82 14.37 5.15
CA LEU A 89 4.46 14.05 6.53
C LEU A 89 5.68 13.69 7.40
N SER A 90 5.48 13.70 8.72
CA SER A 90 6.48 13.18 9.65
C SER A 90 6.66 11.66 9.47
N PRO A 91 7.86 11.11 9.73
CA PRO A 91 8.15 9.69 9.51
C PRO A 91 7.14 8.72 10.17
N GLU A 92 6.65 9.04 11.36
CA GLU A 92 5.69 8.19 12.09
C GLU A 92 4.29 8.10 11.44
N GLU A 93 3.93 9.04 10.56
CA GLU A 93 2.61 9.09 9.92
C GLU A 93 2.59 8.41 8.54
N ARG A 94 3.75 8.29 7.89
CA ARG A 94 3.87 7.98 6.46
C ARG A 94 3.23 6.65 6.06
N LEU A 95 3.49 5.58 6.80
CA LEU A 95 2.97 4.25 6.45
C LEU A 95 1.44 4.19 6.53
N SER A 96 0.83 4.75 7.58
CA SER A 96 -0.63 4.75 7.73
C SER A 96 -1.31 5.70 6.76
N ALA A 97 -0.71 6.86 6.47
CA ALA A 97 -1.19 7.75 5.42
C ALA A 97 -1.10 7.10 4.03
N SER A 98 0.02 6.43 3.72
CA SER A 98 0.21 5.68 2.47
C SER A 98 -0.82 4.58 2.32
N TRP A 99 -1.05 3.81 3.39
CA TRP A 99 -2.07 2.76 3.44
C TRP A 99 -3.46 3.35 3.21
N THR A 100 -3.82 4.41 3.93
CA THR A 100 -5.13 5.04 3.81
C THR A 100 -5.42 5.53 2.38
N LEU A 101 -4.48 6.21 1.74
CA LEU A 101 -4.67 6.67 0.36
C LEU A 101 -4.80 5.52 -0.63
N ASN A 102 -4.06 4.42 -0.42
CA ASN A 102 -4.18 3.23 -1.25
C ASN A 102 -5.56 2.55 -1.10
N GLU A 103 -6.08 2.46 0.12
CA GLU A 103 -7.42 1.94 0.38
C GLU A 103 -8.51 2.82 -0.23
N ILE A 104 -8.36 4.16 -0.15
CA ILE A 104 -9.29 5.10 -0.80
C ILE A 104 -9.30 4.88 -2.32
N PHE A 105 -8.12 4.75 -2.94
CA PHE A 105 -8.01 4.48 -4.37
C PHE A 105 -8.71 3.18 -4.77
N HIS A 106 -8.42 2.08 -4.07
CA HIS A 106 -9.03 0.78 -4.38
C HIS A 106 -10.53 0.76 -4.12
N SER A 107 -11.00 1.42 -3.06
CA SER A 107 -12.43 1.53 -2.77
C SER A 107 -13.17 2.32 -3.85
N GLU A 108 -12.60 3.43 -4.31
CA GLU A 108 -13.21 4.22 -5.39
C GLU A 108 -13.21 3.45 -6.72
N ALA A 109 -12.10 2.78 -7.05
CA ALA A 109 -12.01 1.92 -8.23
C ALA A 109 -13.07 0.80 -8.19
N ALA A 110 -13.24 0.13 -7.05
CA ALA A 110 -14.27 -0.90 -6.88
C ALA A 110 -15.69 -0.33 -7.07
N ARG A 111 -16.00 0.83 -6.49
CA ARG A 111 -17.29 1.51 -6.67
C ARG A 111 -17.56 1.86 -8.13
N LEU A 112 -16.54 2.34 -8.85
CA LEU A 112 -16.63 2.63 -10.29
C LEU A 112 -16.89 1.34 -11.09
N GLY A 113 -16.17 0.27 -10.79
CA GLY A 113 -16.35 -1.02 -11.46
C GLY A 113 -17.74 -1.60 -11.24
N GLU A 114 -18.23 -1.58 -9.99
CA GLU A 114 -19.60 -1.98 -9.66
C GLU A 114 -20.64 -1.14 -10.40
N PHE A 115 -20.42 0.17 -10.50
CA PHE A 115 -21.32 1.08 -11.20
C PHE A 115 -21.37 0.80 -12.71
N VAL A 116 -20.22 0.55 -13.35
CA VAL A 116 -20.17 0.14 -14.76
C VAL A 116 -20.88 -1.20 -14.94
N HIS A 117 -20.58 -2.19 -14.10
CA HIS A 117 -21.16 -3.54 -14.20
C HIS A 117 -22.69 -3.56 -13.99
N GLN A 118 -23.25 -2.62 -13.22
CA GLN A 118 -24.71 -2.45 -13.09
C GLN A 118 -25.38 -1.98 -14.39
N GLN A 119 -24.66 -1.25 -15.24
CA GLN A 119 -25.16 -0.73 -16.52
C GLN A 119 -24.78 -1.62 -17.70
N ASP A 120 -23.64 -2.30 -17.60
CA ASP A 120 -23.11 -3.27 -18.57
C ASP A 120 -22.67 -4.57 -17.84
N PRO A 121 -23.61 -5.52 -17.62
CA PRO A 121 -23.31 -6.74 -16.87
C PRO A 121 -22.34 -7.71 -17.55
N ASP A 122 -22.08 -7.54 -18.85
CA ASP A 122 -21.13 -8.38 -19.60
C ASP A 122 -19.71 -7.79 -19.59
N TRP A 123 -19.54 -6.57 -19.06
CA TRP A 123 -18.25 -5.91 -18.93
C TRP A 123 -17.37 -6.56 -17.85
N ASP A 124 -16.06 -6.60 -18.12
CA ASP A 124 -14.99 -6.99 -17.20
C ASP A 124 -13.79 -6.04 -17.34
N TRP A 125 -12.93 -6.00 -16.33
CA TRP A 125 -11.82 -5.05 -16.23
C TRP A 125 -10.92 -5.04 -17.47
N GLY A 126 -10.67 -3.84 -18.01
CA GLY A 126 -9.86 -3.62 -19.20
C GLY A 126 -10.60 -3.81 -20.53
N ASN A 127 -11.80 -4.40 -20.51
CA ASN A 127 -12.62 -4.45 -21.72
C ASN A 127 -13.24 -3.08 -22.00
N PRO A 128 -13.32 -2.64 -23.28
CA PRO A 128 -13.99 -1.40 -23.63
C PRO A 128 -15.47 -1.41 -23.23
N PHE A 129 -15.96 -0.26 -22.74
CA PHE A 129 -17.38 -0.01 -22.48
C PHE A 129 -17.77 1.41 -22.90
N ASP A 130 -19.06 1.72 -22.92
CA ASP A 130 -19.54 3.09 -23.16
C ASP A 130 -19.22 4.00 -21.97
N THR A 131 -18.13 4.77 -22.08
CA THR A 131 -17.68 5.67 -21.00
C THR A 131 -18.69 6.75 -20.60
N SER A 132 -19.72 7.03 -21.42
CA SER A 132 -20.80 7.94 -21.03
C SER A 132 -21.64 7.42 -19.87
N ILE A 133 -21.58 6.11 -19.57
CA ILE A 133 -22.12 5.52 -18.34
C ILE A 133 -21.64 6.32 -17.12
N LEU A 134 -20.36 6.73 -17.10
CA LEU A 134 -19.75 7.45 -15.99
C LEU A 134 -20.29 8.88 -15.77
N ASP A 135 -21.04 9.46 -16.72
CA ASP A 135 -21.60 10.81 -16.54
C ASP A 135 -22.67 10.84 -15.43
N GLY A 136 -23.29 9.69 -15.15
CA GLY A 136 -24.21 9.50 -14.02
C GLY A 136 -23.52 9.19 -12.69
N TYR A 137 -22.21 8.94 -12.69
CA TYR A 137 -21.47 8.58 -11.49
C TYR A 137 -21.27 9.80 -10.58
N ARG A 138 -21.63 9.65 -9.31
CA ARG A 138 -21.33 10.65 -8.28
C ARG A 138 -20.28 10.05 -7.36
N GLN A 139 -19.08 10.64 -7.37
CA GLN A 139 -18.00 10.26 -6.46
C GLN A 139 -18.54 10.29 -5.03
N GLY A 140 -18.49 9.14 -4.35
CA GLY A 140 -19.01 9.02 -2.99
C GLY A 140 -18.13 9.79 -2.01
N VAL A 141 -18.72 10.58 -1.13
CA VAL A 141 -18.01 11.16 0.02
C VAL A 141 -18.20 10.23 1.22
N ASP A 142 -17.48 9.11 1.26
CA ASP A 142 -17.44 8.28 2.46
C ASP A 142 -16.02 8.25 3.02
N ILE A 143 -15.77 9.16 3.96
CA ILE A 143 -14.89 8.87 5.09
C ILE A 143 -15.59 9.50 6.30
N GLN A 144 -16.44 8.73 6.98
CA GLN A 144 -16.66 9.00 8.40
C GLN A 144 -15.31 8.73 9.08
N ILE A 145 -14.72 9.83 9.55
CA ILE A 145 -13.55 9.86 10.43
C ILE A 145 -13.99 9.46 11.83
#